data_AF-I3SHN1-F1
#
_entry.id   AF-I3SHN1-F1
#
_cell.length_a   1.000
_cell.length_b   1.000
_cell.length_c   1.000
_cell.angle_alpha   90.00
_cell.angle_beta   90.00
_cell.angle_gamma   90.00
#
_symmetry.space_group_name_H-M   'P 1'
#
loop_
_entity.id
_entity.type
_entity.pdbx_description
1 polymer ?
#
loop_
_entity_poly.entity_id
_entity_poly.type
_entity_poly.pdbx_seq_one_letter_code
_entity_poly.pdbx_strand_id
1 'polypeptide(L)'
;MENGDIPEDANEHCPGPQSDSAGKSDACEGCPNQQICATAPKGPDPDLVAIAERMATVNIRYWSYQGREELARALFLPSSHLL
;
A
#
# COMPACT_ATOMS: atom_id res chain seq x y z
N MET A 1 0.18 9.41 -11.23
CA MET A 1 -0.80 9.22 -10.14
C MET A 1 -1.27 7.79 -10.30
N GLU A 2 -0.57 6.85 -9.67
CA GLU A 2 -0.88 5.42 -9.78
C GLU A 2 -2.01 5.13 -8.79
N ASN A 3 -3.18 4.73 -9.31
CA ASN A 3 -4.33 4.28 -8.51
C ASN A 3 -4.00 2.92 -7.86
N GLY A 4 -3.02 2.89 -6.95
CA GLY A 4 -2.62 1.68 -6.24
C GLY A 4 -3.58 1.24 -5.14
N ASP A 5 -4.61 2.04 -4.87
CA ASP A 5 -5.56 1.82 -3.76
C ASP A 5 -6.89 1.20 -4.19
N ILE A 6 -7.11 1.01 -5.49
CA ILE A 6 -8.35 0.41 -6.04
C ILE A 6 -8.00 -0.98 -6.55
N PRO A 7 -8.52 -2.06 -5.93
CA PRO A 7 -8.22 -3.42 -6.36
C PRO A 7 -8.86 -3.72 -7.73
N GLU A 8 -8.32 -4.71 -8.46
CA GLU A 8 -8.78 -5.05 -9.81
C GLU A 8 -10.24 -5.51 -9.87
N ASP A 9 -10.77 -6.00 -8.75
CA ASP A 9 -12.17 -6.44 -8.59
C ASP A 9 -13.10 -5.32 -8.09
N ALA A 10 -12.58 -4.11 -7.92
CA ALA A 10 -13.43 -2.96 -7.62
C ALA A 10 -14.28 -2.57 -8.83
N ASN A 11 -15.41 -1.94 -8.57
CA ASN A 11 -16.23 -1.37 -9.61
C ASN A 11 -15.53 -0.17 -10.28
N GLU A 12 -15.92 0.13 -11.53
CA GLU A 12 -15.32 1.19 -12.36
C GLU A 12 -15.39 2.60 -11.74
N HIS A 13 -16.27 2.79 -10.75
CA HIS A 13 -16.51 4.06 -10.07
C HIS A 13 -16.12 4.03 -8.59
N CYS A 14 -15.28 3.07 -8.17
CA CYS A 14 -14.77 3.04 -6.81
C CYS A 14 -14.02 4.35 -6.51
N PRO A 15 -14.45 5.14 -5.51
CA PRO A 15 -13.74 6.38 -5.15
C PRO A 15 -12.38 6.11 -4.48
N GLY A 16 -12.08 4.85 -4.16
CA GLY A 16 -10.88 4.42 -3.44
C GLY A 16 -11.01 4.54 -1.91
N PRO A 17 -10.30 3.70 -1.15
CA PRO A 17 -10.41 3.62 0.31
C PRO A 17 -9.98 4.90 1.02
N GLN A 18 -9.05 5.67 0.43
CA GLN A 18 -8.55 6.93 0.99
C GLN A 18 -9.47 8.14 0.74
N SER A 19 -10.50 8.00 -0.11
CA SER A 19 -11.43 9.10 -0.39
C SER A 19 -12.38 9.36 0.78
N ASP A 20 -12.74 10.63 1.01
CA ASP A 20 -13.78 11.01 1.98
C ASP A 20 -15.16 10.41 1.67
N SER A 21 -15.38 10.08 0.39
CA SER A 21 -16.61 9.49 -0.13
C SER A 21 -16.64 7.96 -0.05
N ALA A 22 -15.55 7.30 0.38
CA ALA A 22 -15.52 5.84 0.47
C ALA A 22 -16.59 5.32 1.43
N GLY A 23 -17.37 4.32 0.99
CA GLY A 23 -18.48 3.75 1.74
C GLY A 23 -19.72 4.65 1.86
N LYS A 24 -19.70 5.87 1.32
CA LYS A 24 -20.79 6.86 1.42
C LYS A 24 -21.40 7.26 0.07
N SER A 25 -20.65 7.12 -1.03
CA SER A 25 -21.16 7.43 -2.37
C SER A 25 -22.07 6.32 -2.90
N ASP A 26 -22.87 6.67 -3.90
CA ASP A 26 -23.75 5.73 -4.61
C ASP A 26 -22.95 4.57 -5.23
N ALA A 27 -21.71 4.83 -5.65
CA ALA A 27 -20.80 3.81 -6.16
C ALA A 27 -20.40 2.75 -5.12
N CYS A 28 -20.66 2.96 -3.82
CA CYS A 28 -20.38 1.97 -2.78
C CYS A 28 -21.60 1.12 -2.41
N GLU A 29 -22.77 1.36 -3.01
CA GLU A 29 -23.98 0.59 -2.73
C GLU A 29 -23.82 -0.88 -3.15
N GLY A 30 -24.10 -1.79 -2.21
CA GLY A 30 -23.97 -3.24 -2.44
C GLY A 30 -22.55 -3.77 -2.34
N CYS A 31 -21.53 -2.93 -2.09
CA CYS A 31 -20.17 -3.40 -1.84
C CYS A 31 -20.09 -4.11 -0.46
N PRO A 32 -19.52 -5.32 -0.37
CA PRO A 32 -19.45 -6.08 0.88
C PRO A 32 -18.66 -5.34 1.98
N ASN A 33 -17.72 -4.49 1.58
CA ASN A 33 -16.87 -3.71 2.48
C ASN A 33 -17.37 -2.27 2.70
N GLN A 34 -18.59 -1.91 2.29
CA GLN A 34 -19.10 -0.54 2.34
C GLN A 34 -18.95 0.11 3.73
N GLN A 35 -19.43 -0.56 4.79
CA GLN A 35 -19.35 -0.03 6.16
C GLN A 35 -17.89 0.12 6.61
N ILE A 36 -17.02 -0.83 6.25
CA ILE A 36 -15.59 -0.78 6.57
C ILE A 36 -14.96 0.45 5.90
N CYS A 37 -15.21 0.67 4.61
CA CYS A 37 -14.72 1.84 3.88
C CYS A 37 -15.24 3.18 4.44
N ALA A 38 -16.46 3.18 5.00
CA ALA A 38 -17.07 4.37 5.59
C ALA A 38 -16.45 4.77 6.94
N THR A 39 -16.05 3.78 7.76
CA THR A 39 -15.57 4.00 9.13
C THR A 39 -14.06 3.87 9.29
N ALA A 40 -13.37 3.23 8.34
CA ALA A 40 -11.94 2.99 8.44
C ALA A 40 -11.17 4.32 8.53
N PRO A 41 -10.16 4.41 9.40
CA PRO A 41 -9.30 5.57 9.48
C PRO A 41 -8.60 5.79 8.13
N LYS A 42 -8.62 7.03 7.66
CA LYS A 42 -7.93 7.43 6.43
C LYS A 42 -6.50 7.83 6.76
N GLY A 43 -5.62 7.65 5.79
CA GLY A 43 -4.20 7.92 5.92
C GLY A 43 -3.35 6.66 6.11
N PRO A 44 -2.03 6.86 6.25
CA PRO A 44 -1.07 5.77 6.41
C PRO A 44 -1.29 5.01 7.71
N ASP A 45 -1.09 3.70 7.66
CA ASP A 45 -1.15 2.84 8.85
C ASP A 45 -0.07 3.29 9.86
N PRO A 46 -0.43 3.56 11.14
CA PRO A 46 0.53 3.99 12.16
C PRO A 46 1.67 3.00 12.38
N ASP A 47 1.47 1.72 12.06
CA ASP A 47 2.47 0.68 12.23
C ASP A 47 3.52 0.65 11.09
N LEU A 48 3.34 1.44 10.02
CA LEU A 48 4.30 1.49 8.90
C LEU A 48 5.72 1.85 9.36
N VAL A 49 5.85 2.75 10.33
CA VAL A 49 7.15 3.15 10.88
C VAL A 49 7.81 1.96 11.60
N ALA A 50 7.07 1.30 12.49
CA ALA A 50 7.57 0.15 13.24
C ALA A 50 7.89 -1.04 12.32
N ILE A 51 7.09 -1.27 11.27
CA ILE A 51 7.35 -2.30 10.27
C ILE A 51 8.63 -1.96 9.50
N ALA A 52 8.81 -0.71 9.05
CA ALA A 52 10.01 -0.29 8.34
C ALA A 52 11.28 -0.48 9.18
N GLU A 53 11.24 -0.11 10.46
CA GLU A 53 12.35 -0.33 11.40
C GLU A 53 12.69 -1.81 11.57
N ARG A 54 11.66 -2.67 11.70
CA ARG A 54 11.86 -4.12 11.81
C ARG A 54 12.42 -4.72 10.51
N MET A 55 11.92 -4.25 9.36
CA MET A 55 12.35 -4.66 8.03
C MET A 55 13.77 -4.19 7.69
N ALA A 56 14.29 -3.14 8.35
CA ALA A 56 15.65 -2.64 8.12
C ALA A 56 16.76 -3.66 8.41
N THR A 57 16.47 -4.69 9.21
CA THR A 57 17.41 -5.77 9.54
C THR A 57 17.26 -7.01 8.66
N VAL A 58 16.24 -7.05 7.79
CA VAL A 58 15.93 -8.19 6.93
C VAL A 58 16.80 -8.13 5.67
N ASN A 59 17.56 -9.20 5.42
CA ASN A 59 18.32 -9.34 4.18
C ASN A 59 17.42 -9.88 3.08
N ILE A 60 17.27 -9.13 1.99
CA ILE A 60 16.53 -9.57 0.82
C ILE A 60 17.50 -10.33 -0.09
N ARG A 61 17.29 -11.64 -0.24
CA ARG A 61 18.01 -12.45 -1.23
C ARG A 61 17.21 -12.44 -2.52
N TYR A 62 17.79 -11.87 -3.58
CA TYR A 62 17.20 -11.98 -4.90
C TYR A 62 17.76 -13.23 -5.59
N TRP A 63 16.87 -14.14 -5.99
CA TRP A 63 17.24 -15.30 -6.78
C TRP A 63 16.90 -15.05 -8.26
N SER A 64 17.94 -14.83 -9.07
CA SER A 64 17.79 -14.82 -10.53
C SER A 64 17.88 -16.25 -11.07
N TYR A 65 16.99 -16.61 -12.00
CA TYR A 65 16.99 -17.92 -12.68
C TYR A 65 18.32 -18.24 -13.41
N GLN A 66 19.24 -17.28 -13.55
CA GLN A 66 20.58 -17.48 -14.11
C GLN A 66 21.65 -17.93 -13.07
N GLY A 67 21.25 -18.32 -11.86
CA GLY A 67 22.15 -18.99 -10.91
C GLY A 67 23.19 -18.08 -10.24
N ARG A 68 23.01 -16.75 -10.29
CA ARG A 68 23.79 -15.82 -9.45
C ARG A 68 22.92 -15.35 -8.29
N GLU A 69 23.35 -15.75 -7.10
CA GLU A 69 22.70 -15.33 -5.87
C GLU A 69 23.35 -14.05 -5.32
N GLU A 70 22.75 -12.89 -5.55
CA GLU A 70 23.26 -11.61 -5.07
C GLU A 70 22.58 -11.28 -3.70
N LEU A 71 23.36 -10.94 -2.66
CA LEU A 71 22.81 -10.43 -1.39
C LEU A 71 22.63 -8.91 -1.52
N ALA A 72 21.40 -8.43 -1.67
CA ALA A 72 21.11 -7.00 -1.68
C ALA A 72 20.78 -6.55 -0.25
N ARG A 73 21.68 -5.81 0.39
CA ARG A 73 21.35 -5.09 1.63
C ARG A 73 20.55 -3.86 1.25
N ALA A 74 19.25 -3.87 1.53
CA ALA A 74 18.39 -2.72 1.30
C ALA A 74 18.84 -1.58 2.23
N LEU A 75 19.69 -0.69 1.74
CA LEU A 75 19.81 0.64 2.31
C LEU A 75 18.51 1.35 1.90
N PHE A 76 17.47 1.25 2.74
CA PHE A 76 16.27 2.06 2.60
C PHE A 76 16.70 3.51 2.81
N LEU A 77 17.15 4.17 1.73
CA LEU A 77 17.46 5.58 1.72
C LEU A 77 16.11 6.31 1.68
N PRO A 78 15.65 6.95 2.77
CA PRO A 78 14.57 7.92 2.61
C PRO A 78 15.13 8.98 1.66
N SER A 79 14.46 9.17 0.52
CA SER A 79 14.76 10.26 -0.40
C SER A 79 14.40 11.58 0.25
N SER A 80 15.24 12.02 1.19
CA SER A 80 15.36 13.37 1.69
C SER A 80 16.79 13.78 1.36
N HIS A 81 16.94 14.60 0.32
CA HIS A 81 18.14 15.23 -0.27
C HIS A 81 18.27 14.93 -1.78
N LEU A 82 17.30 15.41 -2.57
CA LEU A 82 17.62 16.09 -3.82
C LEU A 82 17.31 17.57 -3.63
N LEU A 83 18.33 18.31 -3.20
CA LEU A 83 18.53 19.74 -3.35
C LEU A 83 20.04 19.96 -3.51
#